data_AF-A0A3D5KLD8-F1
#
_entry.id   AF-A0A3D5KLD8-F1
#
_cell.length_a   1.000
_cell.length_b   1.000
_cell.length_c   1.000
_cell.angle_alpha   90.00
_cell.angle_beta   90.00
_cell.angle_gamma   90.00
#
_symmetry.space_group_name_H-M   'P 1'
#
loop_
_entity.id
_entity.type
_entity.pdbx_description
1 polymer ?
#
loop_
_entity_poly.entity_id
_entity_poly.type
_entity_poly.pdbx_seq_one_letter_code
_entity_poly.pdbx_strand_id
1 'polypeptide(L)'
;EFGHWIVGKLLGNDMTYSLNNASARSGHYIDASHELYVSIGGPAFTILQSVIFFFILRKYRTIYVYPLLFFPMFMRFFSLVFGGFSKQDEARISSILGIGSYPIAIIVLLLLFLFVLSASRMFGINLKTNSYFITISVFCQLLVIATYKMFL
;
A
#
# COMPACT_ATOMS: atom_id res chain seq x y z
N GLU A 1 -4.38 0.46 -4.72
CA GLU A 1 -5.31 0.85 -5.81
C GLU A 1 -4.64 1.47 -7.05
N PHE A 2 -4.03 2.67 -7.00
CA PHE A 2 -3.60 3.34 -8.24
C PHE A 2 -2.53 2.54 -9.02
N GLY A 3 -1.60 1.92 -8.30
CA GLY A 3 -0.62 1.01 -8.89
C GLY A 3 -1.24 -0.19 -9.64
N HIS A 4 -2.30 -0.80 -9.09
CA HIS A 4 -3.04 -1.87 -9.77
C HIS A 4 -3.66 -1.37 -11.08
N TRP A 5 -4.28 -0.18 -11.03
CA TRP A 5 -4.92 0.43 -12.19
C TRP A 5 -3.89 0.74 -13.30
N ILE A 6 -2.73 1.32 -12.97
CA ILE A 6 -1.66 1.61 -13.94
C ILE A 6 -1.22 0.31 -14.61
N VAL A 7 -0.86 -0.72 -13.82
CA VAL A 7 -0.36 -1.99 -14.38
C VAL A 7 -1.43 -2.65 -15.25
N GLY A 8 -2.68 -2.67 -14.80
CA GLY A 8 -3.79 -3.24 -15.58
C GLY A 8 -3.99 -2.53 -16.92
N LYS A 9 -3.96 -1.19 -16.93
CA LYS A 9 -4.05 -0.38 -18.16
C LYS A 9 -2.85 -0.60 -19.09
N LEU A 10 -1.63 -0.67 -18.56
CA LEU A 10 -0.42 -0.93 -19.35
C LEU A 10 -0.45 -2.31 -20.02
N LEU A 11 -1.07 -3.30 -19.37
CA LEU A 11 -1.31 -4.64 -19.91
C LEU A 11 -2.52 -4.69 -20.87
N GLY A 12 -3.12 -3.55 -21.20
CA GLY A 12 -4.23 -3.44 -22.16
C GLY A 12 -5.62 -3.75 -21.59
N ASN A 13 -5.75 -4.03 -20.30
CA ASN A 13 -7.06 -4.31 -19.69
C ASN A 13 -7.87 -3.02 -19.52
N ASP A 14 -9.19 -3.10 -19.70
CA ASP A 14 -10.03 -1.98 -19.30
C ASP A 14 -10.26 -1.97 -17.79
N MET A 15 -9.54 -1.09 -17.09
CA MET A 15 -9.58 -0.99 -15.63
C MET A 15 -10.54 0.07 -15.11
N THR A 16 -11.26 -0.27 -14.04
CA THR A 16 -11.97 0.67 -13.15
C THR A 16 -11.19 0.88 -11.85
N TYR A 17 -11.39 2.04 -11.22
CA TYR A 17 -10.67 2.43 -10.01
C TYR A 17 -11.60 3.17 -9.05
N SER A 18 -11.44 2.89 -7.76
CA SER A 18 -12.09 3.56 -6.63
C SER A 18 -11.08 3.76 -5.49
N LEU A 19 -11.50 4.35 -4.37
CA LEU A 19 -10.62 4.57 -3.21
C LEU A 19 -10.10 3.28 -2.56
N ASN A 20 -10.80 2.15 -2.71
CA ASN A 20 -10.44 0.89 -2.05
C ASN A 20 -10.38 -0.33 -2.98
N ASN A 21 -10.61 -0.16 -4.27
CA ASN A 21 -10.58 -1.26 -5.23
C ASN A 21 -10.19 -0.78 -6.64
N ALA A 22 -9.41 -1.59 -7.34
CA ALA A 22 -9.05 -1.46 -8.73
C ALA A 22 -9.12 -2.85 -9.40
N SER A 23 -9.92 -2.96 -10.45
CA SER A 23 -10.21 -4.24 -11.11
C SER A 23 -10.50 -4.04 -12.59
N ALA A 24 -10.45 -5.12 -13.37
CA ALA A 24 -10.95 -5.13 -14.73
C ALA A 24 -12.47 -4.84 -14.72
N ARG A 25 -12.93 -3.96 -15.61
CA ARG A 25 -14.34 -3.58 -15.75
C ARG A 25 -15.23 -4.77 -16.11
N SER A 26 -14.70 -5.67 -16.94
CA SER A 26 -15.33 -6.93 -17.34
C SER A 26 -15.40 -7.98 -16.22
N GLY A 27 -14.75 -7.76 -15.07
CA GLY A 27 -14.59 -8.75 -14.01
C GLY A 27 -13.48 -9.78 -14.26
N HIS A 28 -12.92 -9.82 -15.47
CA HIS A 28 -11.86 -10.75 -15.86
C HIS A 28 -10.75 -10.03 -16.64
N TYR A 29 -9.50 -10.42 -16.39
CA TYR A 29 -8.36 -9.94 -17.17
C TYR A 29 -8.30 -10.60 -18.54
N ILE A 30 -7.65 -9.93 -19.51
CA ILE A 30 -7.44 -10.44 -20.88
C ILE A 30 -6.63 -11.75 -20.85
N ASP A 31 -5.62 -11.80 -19.98
CA ASP A 31 -4.78 -12.97 -19.76
C ASP A 31 -4.73 -13.29 -18.25
N ALA A 32 -4.70 -14.57 -17.90
CA ALA A 32 -4.68 -15.02 -16.50
C ALA A 32 -3.45 -14.52 -15.73
N SER A 33 -2.29 -14.40 -16.40
CA SER A 33 -1.07 -13.89 -15.79
C SER A 33 -1.17 -12.41 -15.39
N HIS A 34 -2.06 -11.64 -16.02
CA HIS A 34 -2.28 -10.23 -15.66
C HIS A 34 -2.76 -10.07 -14.22
N GLU A 35 -3.45 -11.06 -13.65
CA GLU A 35 -3.87 -11.01 -12.24
C GLU A 35 -2.66 -10.88 -11.31
N LEU A 36 -1.59 -11.63 -11.57
CA LEU A 36 -0.36 -11.57 -10.79
C LEU A 36 0.29 -10.19 -10.91
N TYR A 37 0.49 -9.71 -12.14
CA TYR A 37 1.16 -8.43 -12.38
C TYR A 37 0.37 -7.25 -11.83
N VAL A 38 -0.95 -7.25 -12.02
CA VAL A 38 -1.83 -6.23 -11.43
C VAL A 38 -1.72 -6.27 -9.92
N SER A 39 -1.75 -7.45 -9.29
CA SER A 39 -1.59 -7.59 -7.83
C SER A 39 -0.24 -7.04 -7.34
N ILE A 40 0.85 -7.28 -8.08
CA ILE A 40 2.18 -6.70 -7.81
C ILE A 40 2.16 -5.17 -7.89
N GLY A 41 1.33 -4.59 -8.76
CA GLY A 41 1.22 -3.15 -8.96
C GLY A 41 0.93 -2.36 -7.68
N GLY A 42 0.13 -2.89 -6.76
CA GLY A 42 -0.18 -2.23 -5.48
C GLY A 42 1.05 -2.08 -4.58
N PRO A 43 1.66 -3.20 -4.14
CA PRO A 43 2.86 -3.17 -3.30
C PRO A 43 4.03 -2.47 -3.99
N ALA A 44 4.24 -2.69 -5.30
CA ALA A 44 5.32 -2.03 -6.04
C ALA A 44 5.15 -0.50 -6.07
N PHE A 45 3.95 -0.01 -6.32
CA PHE A 45 3.67 1.43 -6.28
C PHE A 45 3.85 2.01 -4.87
N THR A 46 3.45 1.26 -3.84
CA THR A 46 3.63 1.64 -2.43
C THR A 46 5.12 1.79 -2.10
N ILE A 47 5.96 0.84 -2.53
CA ILE A 47 7.42 0.89 -2.35
C ILE A 47 8.02 2.07 -3.12
N LEU A 48 7.62 2.26 -4.39
CA LEU A 48 8.10 3.37 -5.21
C LEU A 48 7.75 4.73 -4.58
N GLN A 49 6.52 4.89 -4.10
CA GLN A 49 6.07 6.08 -3.38
C GLN A 49 6.95 6.33 -2.15
N SER A 50 7.18 5.31 -1.32
CA SER A 50 8.04 5.44 -0.14
C SER A 50 9.48 5.79 -0.50
N VAL A 51 10.03 5.21 -1.56
CA VAL A 51 11.39 5.54 -2.05
C VAL A 51 11.48 7.01 -2.46
N ILE A 52 10.54 7.49 -3.29
CA ILE A 52 10.50 8.89 -3.75
C ILE A 52 10.42 9.84 -2.56
N PHE A 53 9.47 9.63 -1.66
CA PHE A 53 9.27 10.53 -0.51
C PHE A 53 10.39 10.43 0.52
N PHE A 54 11.04 9.28 0.66
CA PHE A 54 12.24 9.17 1.48
C PHE A 54 13.39 10.02 0.94
N PHE A 55 13.61 10.03 -0.38
CA PHE A 55 14.63 10.90 -0.99
C PHE A 55 14.28 12.38 -0.88
N ILE A 56 13.02 12.77 -1.09
CA ILE A 56 12.55 14.14 -0.88
C ILE A 56 12.78 14.56 0.58
N LEU A 57 12.38 13.73 1.53
CA LEU A 57 12.56 13.96 2.96
C LEU A 57 14.04 14.13 3.34
N ARG A 58 14.94 13.32 2.78
CA ARG A 58 16.40 13.46 2.96
C ARG A 58 16.95 14.75 2.38
N LYS A 59 16.48 15.14 1.19
CA LYS A 59 16.97 16.32 0.45
C LYS A 59 16.53 17.62 1.11
N TYR A 60 15.25 17.73 1.45
CA TYR A 60 14.66 18.99 1.94
C TYR A 60 14.59 19.07 3.46
N ARG A 61 14.88 17.98 4.18
CA ARG A 61 14.90 17.94 5.65
C ARG A 61 13.63 18.52 6.28
N THR A 62 12.47 18.22 5.68
CA THR A 62 11.17 18.68 6.14
C THR A 62 10.32 17.55 6.70
N ILE A 63 9.74 17.76 7.88
CA ILE A 63 8.85 16.79 8.54
C ILE A 63 7.50 16.66 7.81
N TYR A 64 7.10 17.66 7.02
CA TYR A 64 5.81 17.66 6.31
C TYR A 64 5.70 16.55 5.26
N VAL A 65 6.82 15.96 4.83
CA VAL A 65 6.85 14.82 3.91
C VAL A 65 6.73 13.48 4.64
N TYR A 66 6.98 13.45 5.96
CA TYR A 66 6.93 12.22 6.76
C TYR A 66 5.60 11.46 6.66
N PRO A 67 4.41 12.11 6.67
CA PRO A 67 3.14 11.40 6.48
C PRO A 67 3.07 10.62 5.17
N LEU A 68 3.65 11.15 4.08
CA LEU A 68 3.64 10.52 2.75
C LEU A 68 4.54 9.27 2.69
N LEU A 69 5.48 9.15 3.64
CA LEU A 69 6.32 7.99 3.85
C LEU A 69 5.70 7.01 4.86
N PHE A 70 5.09 7.53 5.93
CA PHE A 70 4.48 6.77 7.02
C PHE A 70 3.21 6.06 6.59
N PHE A 71 2.32 6.77 5.89
CA PHE A 71 1.00 6.29 5.54
C PHE A 71 1.02 5.00 4.70
N PRO A 72 1.87 4.83 3.67
CA PRO A 72 1.93 3.57 2.92
C PRO A 72 2.34 2.36 3.78
N MET A 73 3.30 2.54 4.69
CA MET A 73 3.69 1.51 5.67
C MET A 73 2.50 1.16 6.58
N PHE A 74 1.86 2.18 7.15
CA PHE A 74 0.70 2.02 8.03
C PHE A 74 -0.44 1.28 7.33
N MET A 75 -0.74 1.62 6.07
CA MET A 75 -1.82 0.99 5.32
C MET A 75 -1.58 -0.50 5.07
N ARG A 76 -0.35 -0.89 4.76
CA ARG A 76 0.06 -2.29 4.60
C ARG A 76 -0.01 -3.05 5.93
N PHE A 77 0.46 -2.42 7.02
CA PHE A 77 0.30 -2.96 8.37
C PHE A 77 -1.17 -3.14 8.77
N PHE A 78 -1.99 -2.11 8.56
CA PHE A 78 -3.41 -2.11 8.91
C PHE A 78 -4.14 -3.23 8.17
N SER A 79 -3.88 -3.37 6.88
CA SER A 79 -4.45 -4.45 6.06
C SER A 79 -4.04 -5.83 6.59
N LEU A 80 -2.78 -5.99 7.04
CA LEU A 80 -2.26 -7.27 7.52
C LEU A 80 -2.90 -7.69 8.84
N VAL A 81 -3.11 -6.73 9.74
CA VAL A 81 -3.64 -6.99 11.08
C VAL A 81 -5.17 -7.01 11.10
N PHE A 82 -5.83 -6.12 10.36
CA PHE A 82 -7.27 -5.88 10.46
C PHE A 82 -8.06 -6.17 9.18
N GLY A 83 -7.41 -6.25 8.01
CA GLY A 83 -8.07 -6.38 6.70
C GLY A 83 -8.48 -7.80 6.32
N GLY A 84 -7.97 -8.81 7.05
CA GLY A 84 -8.13 -10.22 6.72
C GLY A 84 -7.12 -10.66 5.66
N PHE A 85 -6.29 -11.65 6.01
CA PHE A 85 -5.11 -12.01 5.22
C PHE A 85 -5.41 -12.37 3.75
N SER A 86 -6.48 -13.14 3.50
CA SER A 86 -6.84 -13.60 2.16
C SER A 86 -7.24 -12.48 1.19
N LYS A 87 -7.52 -11.27 1.69
CA LYS A 87 -7.91 -10.11 0.87
C LYS A 87 -6.75 -9.21 0.49
N GLN A 88 -5.54 -9.52 0.96
CA GLN A 88 -4.36 -8.69 0.71
C GLN A 88 -3.72 -8.98 -0.65
N ASP A 89 -3.12 -7.96 -1.26
CA ASP A 89 -2.36 -8.09 -2.50
C ASP A 89 -1.20 -9.07 -2.30
N GLU A 90 -0.45 -8.92 -1.22
CA GLU A 90 0.71 -9.73 -0.92
C GLU A 90 0.34 -11.20 -0.68
N ALA A 91 -0.81 -11.46 -0.05
CA ALA A 91 -1.34 -12.80 0.11
C ALA A 91 -1.74 -13.43 -1.23
N ARG A 92 -2.36 -12.64 -2.12
CA ARG A 92 -2.71 -13.09 -3.47
C ARG A 92 -1.45 -13.42 -4.28
N ILE A 93 -0.44 -12.55 -4.26
CA ILE A 93 0.86 -12.79 -4.90
C ILE A 93 1.49 -14.08 -4.35
N SER A 94 1.56 -14.20 -3.04
CA SER A 94 2.06 -15.40 -2.35
C SER A 94 1.33 -16.69 -2.76
N SER A 95 0.01 -16.63 -2.86
CA SER A 95 -0.83 -17.76 -3.27
C SER A 95 -0.57 -18.16 -4.72
N ILE A 96 -0.45 -17.19 -5.63
CA ILE A 96 -0.16 -17.46 -7.05
C ILE A 96 1.24 -18.07 -7.21
N LEU A 97 2.21 -17.61 -6.43
CA LEU A 97 3.60 -18.09 -6.48
C LEU A 97 3.83 -19.40 -5.72
N GLY A 98 2.88 -19.87 -4.90
CA GLY A 98 3.03 -21.09 -4.11
C GLY A 98 4.06 -21.03 -2.97
N ILE A 99 4.45 -19.83 -2.54
CA ILE A 99 5.54 -19.61 -1.56
C ILE A 99 5.07 -19.51 -0.11
N GLY A 100 3.81 -19.87 0.16
CA GLY A 100 3.18 -19.75 1.46
C GLY A 100 2.60 -18.36 1.72
N SER A 101 1.79 -18.25 2.77
CA SER A 101 0.89 -17.10 2.98
C SER A 101 1.64 -15.79 3.19
N TYR A 102 2.52 -15.70 4.20
CA TYR A 102 3.04 -14.42 4.71
C TYR A 102 4.34 -13.84 4.11
N PRO A 103 5.21 -14.57 3.37
CA PRO A 103 6.55 -14.05 3.04
C PRO A 103 6.56 -12.70 2.34
N ILE A 104 5.72 -12.51 1.31
CA ILE A 104 5.67 -11.25 0.55
C ILE A 104 5.21 -10.09 1.44
N ALA A 105 4.18 -10.31 2.25
CA ALA A 105 3.66 -9.30 3.16
C ALA A 105 4.73 -8.85 4.18
N ILE A 106 5.48 -9.81 4.75
CA ILE A 106 6.55 -9.53 5.70
C ILE A 106 7.69 -8.74 5.03
N ILE A 107 8.12 -9.14 3.83
CA ILE A 107 9.21 -8.46 3.11
C ILE A 107 8.83 -7.02 2.78
N VAL A 108 7.63 -6.81 2.21
CA VAL A 108 7.14 -5.47 1.85
C VAL A 108 7.02 -4.60 3.10
N LEU A 109 6.39 -5.12 4.15
CA LEU A 109 6.19 -4.36 5.39
C LEU A 109 7.51 -4.01 6.07
N LEU A 110 8.46 -4.95 6.12
CA LEU A 110 9.78 -4.73 6.69
C LEU A 110 10.54 -3.63 5.92
N LEU A 111 10.52 -3.68 4.59
CA LEU A 111 11.16 -2.66 3.75
C LEU A 111 10.57 -1.26 4.02
N LEU A 112 9.24 -1.14 4.02
CA LEU A 112 8.56 0.12 4.30
C LEU A 112 8.85 0.62 5.73
N PHE A 113 8.87 -0.29 6.70
CA PHE A 113 9.20 0.01 8.09
C PHE A 113 10.64 0.55 8.22
N LEU A 114 11.61 0.00 7.49
CA LEU A 114 12.99 0.48 7.51
C LEU A 114 13.11 1.93 6.99
N PHE A 115 12.33 2.31 5.96
CA PHE A 115 12.28 3.71 5.52
C PHE A 115 11.69 4.63 6.59
N VAL A 116 10.57 4.23 7.20
CA VAL A 116 9.91 5.00 8.26
C VAL A 116 10.82 5.13 9.48
N LEU A 117 11.49 4.06 9.89
CA LEU A 117 12.44 4.05 11.02
C LEU A 117 13.62 4.97 10.74
N SER A 118 14.18 4.91 9.54
CA SER A 118 15.29 5.77 9.13
C SER A 118 14.89 7.25 9.15
N ALA A 119 13.70 7.58 8.64
CA ALA A 119 13.17 8.93 8.70
C ALA A 119 12.84 9.38 10.13
N SER A 120 12.25 8.50 10.95
CA SER A 120 11.93 8.77 12.36
C SER A 120 13.18 9.14 13.15
N ARG A 121 14.28 8.40 12.94
CA ARG A 121 15.58 8.69 13.58
C ARG A 121 16.18 10.01 13.09
N MET A 122 16.05 10.33 11.80
CA MET A 122 16.58 11.57 11.21
C MET A 122 15.94 12.84 11.80
N PHE A 123 14.67 12.77 12.19
CA PHE A 123 13.92 13.90 12.75
C PHE A 123 13.72 13.81 14.26
N GLY A 124 14.29 12.80 14.93
CA GLY A 124 14.08 12.58 16.37
C GLY A 124 12.61 12.36 16.73
N ILE A 125 11.81 11.79 15.81
CA ILE A 125 10.38 11.52 16.03
C ILE A 125 10.25 10.43 17.10
N ASN A 126 9.67 10.81 18.24
CA ASN A 126 9.42 9.91 19.36
C ASN A 126 8.08 9.18 19.18
N LEU A 127 7.79 8.23 20.09
CA LEU A 127 6.58 7.42 20.04
C LEU A 127 5.29 8.26 20.14
N LYS A 128 5.31 9.34 20.94
CA LYS A 128 4.17 10.26 21.09
C LYS A 128 3.87 10.99 19.77
N THR A 129 4.88 11.43 19.05
CA THR A 129 4.67 12.07 17.74
C THR A 129 4.18 11.04 16.70
N ASN A 130 4.72 9.82 16.73
CA ASN A 130 4.24 8.74 15.89
C ASN A 130 2.77 8.36 16.17
N SER A 131 2.30 8.47 17.41
CA SER A 131 0.90 8.17 17.71
C SER A 131 -0.07 9.16 17.06
N TYR A 132 0.33 10.42 16.84
CA TYR A 132 -0.47 11.36 16.05
C TYR A 132 -0.59 10.93 14.59
N PHE A 133 0.51 10.48 13.97
CA PHE A 133 0.49 9.93 12.61
C PHE A 133 -0.33 8.65 12.52
N ILE A 134 -0.27 7.78 13.54
CA ILE A 134 -1.14 6.60 13.63
C ILE A 134 -2.60 7.03 13.69
N THR A 135 -2.95 7.98 14.57
CA THR A 135 -4.32 8.43 14.78
C THR A 135 -4.93 8.99 13.50
N ILE A 136 -4.23 9.88 12.80
CA ILE A 136 -4.72 10.43 11.54
C ILE A 136 -4.80 9.37 10.45
N SER A 137 -3.86 8.41 10.42
CA SER A 137 -3.89 7.33 9.43
C SER A 137 -5.06 6.37 9.66
N VAL A 138 -5.36 6.04 10.93
CA VAL A 138 -6.57 5.29 11.31
C VAL A 138 -7.81 6.05 10.86
N PHE A 139 -7.90 7.34 11.17
CA PHE A 139 -9.05 8.16 10.78
C PHE A 139 -9.26 8.17 9.25
N CYS A 140 -8.20 8.44 8.47
CA CYS A 140 -8.25 8.37 7.01
C CYS A 140 -8.70 7.00 6.51
N GLN A 141 -8.19 5.91 7.10
CA GLN A 141 -8.57 4.56 6.71
C GLN A 141 -10.03 4.25 7.02
N LEU A 142 -10.54 4.70 8.18
CA LEU A 142 -11.95 4.55 8.53
C LEU A 142 -12.86 5.34 7.58
N LEU A 143 -12.44 6.53 7.13
CA LEU A 143 -13.17 7.28 6.10
C LEU A 143 -13.23 6.53 4.77
N VAL A 144 -12.13 5.93 4.32
CA VAL A 144 -12.13 5.09 3.10
C VAL A 144 -13.05 3.88 3.24
N ILE A 145 -13.09 3.25 4.41
CA ILE A 145 -14.00 2.14 4.67
C ILE A 145 -15.47 2.63 4.69
N ALA A 146 -15.72 3.79 5.30
CA ALA A 146 -17.06 4.37 5.38
C ALA A 146 -17.61 4.72 3.99
N THR A 147 -16.80 5.31 3.11
CA THR A 147 -17.22 5.59 1.73
C THR A 147 -17.60 4.32 0.99
N TYR A 148 -16.82 3.25 1.12
CA TYR A 148 -17.15 1.97 0.49
C TYR A 148 -18.49 1.39 0.97
N LYS A 149 -18.81 1.52 2.27
CA LYS A 149 -20.10 1.06 2.82
C LYS A 149 -21.31 1.90 2.41
N MET A 150 -21.12 3.17 2.05
CA MET A 150 -22.22 4.05 1.64
C MET A 150 -22.60 3.91 0.17
N PHE A 151 -21.66 3.46 -0.68
CA PHE A 151 -21.84 3.34 -2.13
C PHE A 151 -22.07 1.90 -2.62
N LEU A 152 -22.17 0.93 -1.69
CA LEU A 152 -22.61 -0.45 -1.91
C LEU A 152 -23.97 -0.66 -1.25
#